data_AF-A0A2G8IXB9-F1
#
_entry.id   AF-A0A2G8IXB9-F1
#
_cell.length_a   1.000
_cell.length_b   1.000
_cell.length_c   1.000
_cell.angle_alpha   90.00
_cell.angle_beta   90.00
_cell.angle_gamma   90.00
#
_symmetry.space_group_name_H-M   'P 1'
#
loop_
_entity.id
_entity.type
_entity.pdbx_description
1 polymer ?
#
loop_
_entity_poly.entity_id
_entity_poly.type
_entity_poly.pdbx_seq_one_letter_code
_entity_poly.pdbx_strand_id
1 'polypeptide(L)'
;MEHKQNKNKKTSNWLLSISILIVIGTALIRGVSYSDADYRGFPIDWLVLHGHHTFEFLLWGFILNVVIYYFLLKMLLRLYKRVMKKSTARGGS
;
A
#
# COMPACT_ATOMS: atom_id res chain seq x y z
N MET A 1 10.42 29.66 -5.89
CA MET A 1 9.26 28.72 -5.82
C MET A 1 9.68 27.24 -5.70
N GLU A 2 10.98 26.93 -5.68
CA GLU A 2 11.50 25.55 -5.74
C GLU A 2 11.38 24.74 -4.43
N HIS A 3 11.39 25.40 -3.26
CA HIS A 3 11.32 24.70 -1.98
C HIS A 3 9.99 23.98 -1.69
N LYS A 4 8.87 24.43 -2.28
CA LYS A 4 7.55 23.77 -2.11
C LYS A 4 7.40 22.53 -2.98
N GLN A 5 7.96 22.54 -4.19
CA GLN A 5 7.90 21.42 -5.13
C GLN A 5 8.71 20.21 -4.62
N ASN A 6 9.91 20.44 -4.09
CA ASN A 6 10.78 19.37 -3.59
C ASN A 6 10.17 18.63 -2.37
N LYS A 7 9.53 19.36 -1.45
CA LYS A 7 8.82 18.74 -0.30
C LYS A 7 7.69 17.81 -0.76
N ASN A 8 6.93 18.20 -1.79
CA ASN A 8 5.80 17.40 -2.28
C ASN A 8 6.28 16.14 -3.03
N LYS A 9 7.35 16.26 -3.83
CA LYS A 9 7.98 15.14 -4.54
C LYS A 9 8.60 14.12 -3.56
N LYS A 10 9.28 14.60 -2.51
CA LYS A 10 9.82 13.77 -1.42
C LYS A 10 8.71 13.00 -0.68
N THR A 11 7.58 13.67 -0.41
CA THR A 11 6.43 13.04 0.26
C THR A 11 5.78 11.97 -0.62
N SER A 12 5.66 12.22 -1.93
CA SER A 12 5.11 11.23 -2.87
C SER A 12 6.00 10.00 -3.04
N ASN A 13 7.32 10.18 -3.12
CA ASN A 13 8.26 9.05 -3.21
C ASN A 13 8.26 8.21 -1.94
N TRP A 14 8.16 8.86 -0.77
CA TRP A 14 8.05 8.16 0.52
C TRP A 14 6.76 7.35 0.64
N LEU A 15 5.62 7.91 0.20
CA LEU A 15 4.34 7.18 0.16
C LEU A 15 4.40 5.96 -0.76
N LEU A 16 5.05 6.10 -1.92
CA LEU A 16 5.20 5.00 -2.88
C LEU A 16 6.09 3.89 -2.29
N SER A 17 7.19 4.26 -1.63
CA SER A 17 8.05 3.31 -0.92
C SER A 17 7.30 2.55 0.18
N ILE A 18 6.47 3.24 0.98
CA ILE A 18 5.64 2.59 2.01
C ILE A 18 4.61 1.66 1.37
N SER A 19 4.01 2.06 0.25
CA SER A 19 3.04 1.23 -0.46
C SER A 19 3.67 -0.11 -0.89
N ILE A 20 4.86 -0.07 -1.47
CA ILE A 20 5.62 -1.26 -1.86
C ILE A 20 5.94 -2.13 -0.62
N LEU A 21 6.39 -1.50 0.47
CA LEU A 21 6.68 -2.22 1.71
C LEU A 21 5.45 -2.96 2.26
N ILE A 22 4.27 -2.32 2.21
CA ILE A 22 3.01 -2.94 2.63
C ILE A 22 2.65 -4.11 1.71
N VAL A 23 2.78 -3.96 0.39
CA VAL A 23 2.49 -5.04 -0.58
C VAL A 23 3.37 -6.26 -0.29
N ILE A 24 4.67 -6.07 -0.06
CA ILE A 24 5.58 -7.14 0.33
C ILE A 24 5.17 -7.74 1.68
N GLY A 25 4.84 -6.91 2.67
CA GLY A 25 4.37 -7.35 3.98
C GLY A 25 3.09 -8.18 3.91
N THR A 26 2.15 -7.84 3.02
CA THR A 26 0.90 -8.59 2.84
C THR A 26 1.13 -9.98 2.28
N ALA A 27 2.20 -10.19 1.50
CA ALA A 27 2.57 -11.51 1.02
C ALA A 27 3.23 -12.40 2.10
N LEU A 28 3.66 -11.81 3.22
CA LEU A 28 4.14 -12.56 4.40
C LEU A 28 3.00 -13.02 5.31
N ILE A 29 1.84 -12.37 5.24
CA ILE A 29 0.64 -12.83 5.94
C ILE A 29 0.22 -14.15 5.28
N ARG A 30 -0.04 -15.18 6.10
CA ARG A 30 -0.50 -16.48 5.59
C ARG A 30 -1.71 -16.27 4.69
N GLY A 31 -1.52 -16.66 3.43
CA GLY A 31 -2.54 -16.58 2.41
C GLY A 31 -3.56 -17.70 2.52
N VAL A 32 -4.45 -17.77 1.55
CA VAL A 32 -5.41 -18.87 1.43
C VAL A 32 -4.76 -20.02 0.68
N SER A 33 -4.65 -21.18 1.35
CA SER A 33 -4.19 -22.42 0.72
C SER A 33 -5.36 -23.05 -0.02
N TYR A 34 -5.23 -23.23 -1.33
CA TYR A 34 -6.21 -23.92 -2.16
C TYR A 34 -5.52 -24.93 -3.07
N SER A 35 -5.85 -26.22 -2.93
CA SER A 35 -5.40 -27.29 -3.83
C SER A 35 -3.89 -27.33 -4.07
N ASP A 36 -3.08 -27.40 -3.01
CA ASP A 36 -1.60 -27.39 -3.02
C ASP A 36 -0.94 -26.10 -3.53
N ALA A 37 -1.72 -25.04 -3.74
CA ALA A 37 -1.22 -23.69 -4.04
C ALA A 37 -1.60 -22.70 -2.92
N ASP A 38 -0.59 -21.99 -2.42
CA ASP A 38 -0.67 -20.95 -1.41
C ASP A 38 -0.75 -19.59 -2.11
N TYR A 39 -1.96 -19.03 -2.21
CA TYR A 39 -2.18 -17.70 -2.80
C TYR A 39 -1.95 -16.63 -1.74
N ARG A 40 -0.97 -15.76 -1.99
CA ARG A 40 -0.56 -14.71 -1.06
C ARG A 40 -0.62 -13.33 -1.72
N GLY A 41 -0.88 -12.36 -0.88
CA GLY A 41 -1.11 -10.98 -1.27
C GLY A 41 -2.50 -10.54 -0.85
N PHE A 42 -2.63 -9.26 -0.55
CA PHE A 42 -3.91 -8.66 -0.21
C PHE A 42 -3.92 -7.23 -0.74
N PRO A 43 -5.03 -6.71 -1.27
CA PRO A 43 -6.31 -7.39 -1.56
C PRO A 43 -6.33 -8.30 -2.79
N ILE A 44 -5.34 -8.20 -3.68
CA ILE A 44 -5.24 -9.07 -4.87
C ILE A 44 -4.08 -10.03 -4.66
N ASP A 45 -4.28 -11.32 -4.91
CA ASP A 45 -3.20 -12.29 -4.87
C ASP A 45 -2.19 -12.01 -5.98
N TRP A 46 -0.91 -11.94 -5.62
CA TRP A 46 0.16 -11.67 -6.57
C TRP A 46 1.33 -12.64 -6.46
N LEU A 47 1.41 -13.37 -5.35
CA LEU A 47 2.44 -14.36 -5.08
C LEU A 47 1.77 -15.71 -4.85
N VAL A 48 1.97 -16.66 -5.76
CA VAL A 48 1.45 -18.02 -5.62
C VAL A 48 2.60 -18.95 -5.33
N LEU A 49 2.53 -19.70 -4.23
CA LEU A 49 3.49 -20.74 -3.90
C LEU A 49 2.87 -22.11 -4.15
N HIS A 50 3.43 -22.89 -5.04
CA HIS A 50 2.99 -24.26 -5.27
C HIS A 50 3.76 -25.21 -4.34
N GLY A 51 3.13 -26.31 -3.93
CA GLY A 51 3.70 -27.31 -3.02
C GLY A 51 5.05 -27.91 -3.46
N HIS A 52 5.40 -27.83 -4.74
CA HIS A 52 6.66 -28.33 -5.32
C HIS A 52 7.77 -27.27 -5.44
N HIS A 53 7.79 -26.27 -4.53
CA HIS A 53 8.78 -25.18 -4.50
C HIS A 53 8.77 -24.22 -5.71
N THR A 54 7.76 -24.30 -6.58
CA THR A 54 7.58 -23.34 -7.66
C THR A 54 6.81 -22.12 -7.16
N PHE A 55 7.34 -20.92 -7.44
CA PHE A 55 6.65 -19.67 -7.19
C PHE A 55 6.20 -19.05 -8.50
N GLU A 56 4.95 -18.58 -8.54
CA GLU A 56 4.42 -17.82 -9.65
C GLU A 56 4.19 -16.37 -9.19
N PHE A 57 4.77 -15.45 -9.94
CA PHE A 57 4.70 -14.02 -9.65
C PHE A 57 3.76 -13.35 -10.65
N LEU A 58 2.58 -12.96 -10.19
CA LEU A 58 1.64 -12.20 -11.01
C LEU A 58 2.00 -10.72 -10.94
N LEU A 59 2.82 -10.28 -11.91
CA LEU A 59 3.23 -8.88 -12.04
C LEU A 59 2.04 -7.91 -12.06
N TRP A 60 0.94 -8.30 -12.73
CA TRP A 60 -0.28 -7.51 -12.78
C TRP A 60 -0.95 -7.36 -11.40
N GLY A 61 -1.06 -8.46 -10.64
CA GLY A 61 -1.57 -8.42 -9.27
C GLY A 61 -0.69 -7.52 -8.40
N PHE A 62 0.62 -7.62 -8.52
CA PHE A 62 1.56 -6.79 -7.75
C PHE A 62 1.38 -5.30 -8.05
N ILE A 63 1.34 -4.93 -9.33
CA ILE A 63 1.14 -3.52 -9.76
C ILE A 63 -0.19 -2.99 -9.23
N LEU A 64 -1.27 -3.76 -9.36
CA LEU A 64 -2.58 -3.34 -8.86
C LEU A 64 -2.57 -3.12 -7.34
N ASN A 65 -1.96 -4.01 -6.57
CA ASN A 65 -1.84 -3.81 -5.12
C ASN A 65 -1.05 -2.53 -4.79
N VAL A 66 0.09 -2.28 -5.45
CA VAL A 66 0.88 -1.05 -5.24
C VAL A 66 0.02 0.20 -5.52
N VAL A 67 -0.76 0.19 -6.60
CA VAL A 67 -1.66 1.30 -6.96
C VAL A 67 -2.75 1.48 -5.91
N ILE A 68 -3.39 0.40 -5.45
CA ILE A 68 -4.44 0.43 -4.43
C ILE A 68 -3.90 1.00 -3.13
N TYR A 69 -2.78 0.49 -2.62
CA TYR A 69 -2.18 0.97 -1.37
C TYR A 69 -1.71 2.42 -1.47
N TYR A 70 -1.14 2.82 -2.60
CA TYR A 70 -0.78 4.22 -2.84
C TYR A 70 -2.01 5.13 -2.75
N PHE A 71 -3.12 4.73 -3.35
CA PHE A 71 -4.36 5.50 -3.31
C PHE A 71 -4.96 5.55 -1.90
N LEU A 72 -4.97 4.42 -1.19
CA LEU A 72 -5.44 4.32 0.20
C LEU A 72 -4.64 5.24 1.13
N LEU A 73 -3.31 5.19 1.07
CA LEU A 73 -2.43 6.05 1.88
C LEU A 73 -2.62 7.53 1.52
N LYS A 74 -2.74 7.86 0.23
CA LYS A 74 -3.00 9.23 -0.22
C LYS A 74 -4.36 9.74 0.27
N MET A 75 -5.38 8.89 0.26
CA MET A 75 -6.71 9.21 0.80
C MET A 75 -6.66 9.40 2.31
N LEU A 76 -6.01 8.48 3.04
CA LEU A 76 -5.83 8.55 4.48
C LEU A 76 -5.10 9.84 4.88
N LEU A 77 -4.06 10.24 4.15
CA LEU A 77 -3.33 11.48 4.41
C LEU A 77 -4.20 12.72 4.19
N ARG A 78 -5.07 12.72 3.17
CA ARG A 78 -6.04 13.80 2.94
C ARG A 78 -7.08 13.86 4.06
N LEU A 79 -7.57 12.70 4.51
CA LEU A 79 -8.56 12.61 5.56
C LEU A 79 -7.97 13.06 6.91
N TYR A 80 -6.76 12.59 7.24
CA TYR A 80 -6.02 13.01 8.43
C TYR A 80 -5.84 14.53 8.47
N LYS A 81 -5.40 15.16 7.37
CA LYS A 81 -5.29 16.63 7.30
C LYS A 81 -6.63 17.32 7.52
N ARG A 82 -7.72 16.76 6.97
CA ARG A 82 -9.07 17.30 7.14
C ARG A 82 -9.54 17.19 8.59
N VAL A 83 -9.28 16.06 9.25
CA VAL A 83 -9.62 15.83 10.67
C VAL A 83 -8.81 16.75 11.58
N MET A 84 -7.49 16.83 11.40
CA MET A 84 -6.62 17.69 12.21
C MET A 84 -6.99 19.18 12.09
N LYS A 85 -7.32 19.65 10.88
CA LYS A 85 -7.80 21.02 10.66
C LYS A 85 -9.15 21.29 11.34
N LYS A 86 -10.01 20.27 11.44
CA LYS A 86 -11.32 20.38 12.12
C LYS A 86 -11.17 20.37 13.65
N SER A 87 -10.20 19.62 14.20
CA SER A 87 -9.91 19.63 15.65
C SER A 87 -9.29 20.94 16.11
N THR A 88 -8.37 21.54 15.35
CA THR A 88 -7.79 22.86 15.68
C THR A 88 -8.83 23.99 15.63
N ALA A 89 -9.86 23.88 14.77
CA ALA A 89 -10.96 24.84 14.72
C ALA A 89 -11.98 24.71 15.87
N ARG A 90 -11.93 23.64 16.68
CA ARG A 90 -12.86 23.41 17.81
C ARG A 90 -12.24 23.58 19.19
N GLY A 91 -10.91 23.69 19.30
CA GLY A 91 -10.19 23.90 20.56
C GLY A 91 -9.85 25.36 20.86
N GLY A 92 -10.37 26.31 20.08
CA GLY A 92 -10.13 27.75 20.23
C GLY A 92 -11.42 28.53 20.44
N SER A 93 -12.26 28.08 21.38
CA SER A 93 -13.46 28.78 21.84
C SER A 93 -13.43 28.90 23.35
#